data_AF-A0A6P8HJW3-F1
#
_entry.id   AF-A0A6P8HJW3-F1
#
_cell.length_a   1.000
_cell.length_b   1.000
_cell.length_c   1.000
_cell.angle_alpha   90.00
_cell.angle_beta   90.00
_cell.angle_gamma   90.00
#
_symmetry.space_group_name_H-M   'P 1'
#
loop_
_entity.id
_entity.type
_entity.pdbx_description
1 polymer ?
#
loop_
_entity_poly.entity_id
_entity_poly.type
_entity_poly.pdbx_seq_one_letter_code
_entity_poly.pdbx_strand_id
1 'polypeptide(L)'
;MNTLPASTKLAVSMVWLVSLLDISLVLVRANSEPLQGSLASCTNQHDVDRSLTILAGNPCISCVCQNGRVECIRITCPARPKCRGILKRIPGKCCRVCVDSTMCFVGDDSYKDGEWWYVPGCRICQCNNGSIKCKKQQCSIDLKCSQGRKPGLLPGSCCLQCIEETGVCTSYGYPHYQTFDGKMFNFQGNCRYRLASDCKQENFTVRVRNERRQTRSRAKSLTITIGPTHISLHRSLAVRVNRSDVKLPFYRLPDLQITKKNFVITVLTKIGLEVLWDGDSYIEVHVPKRFKARTCGLCGNFNGNSADDFTLKNGKIAASANEFGENWAIGRRRNDCERAPAPPIDTAVTKCRRSPLHHWRARKRCWPIKSHFSNCHTSVHPHRYYKSCISDVCSCQSKRCECEALLAYARACRRMGVDVRWGRRRACGVVCKGGSVFDDCVPACKKTCKNKDDPTAACANQHCLPGCRCPAGQVWDDRENQCIFKWMCPPPISKLEERSKKNKKL
;
A
#
# COMPACT_ATOMS: atom_id res chain seq x y z
N MET A 1 -71.24 -2.43 -9.77
CA MET A 1 -72.03 -3.29 -10.66
C MET A 1 -71.17 -3.67 -11.85
N ASN A 2 -71.28 -4.93 -12.28
CA ASN A 2 -70.70 -5.57 -13.47
C ASN A 2 -69.25 -6.10 -13.40
N THR A 3 -69.19 -7.29 -12.79
CA THR A 3 -68.54 -8.55 -13.24
C THR A 3 -67.71 -8.55 -14.53
N LEU A 4 -66.51 -9.13 -14.43
CA LEU A 4 -65.79 -9.83 -15.52
C LEU A 4 -65.55 -11.30 -15.09
N PRO A 5 -65.67 -12.28 -16.01
CA PRO A 5 -65.45 -13.69 -15.72
C PRO A 5 -63.98 -14.11 -15.91
N ALA A 6 -63.67 -15.27 -15.31
CA ALA A 6 -62.38 -15.94 -15.34
C ALA A 6 -62.05 -16.60 -16.70
N SER A 7 -60.77 -16.62 -17.08
CA SER A 7 -60.19 -17.80 -17.73
C SER A 7 -58.67 -17.94 -17.47
N THR A 8 -58.33 -19.15 -17.03
CA THR A 8 -57.15 -19.97 -17.35
C THR A 8 -55.71 -19.45 -17.16
N LYS A 9 -55.03 -20.09 -16.21
CA LYS A 9 -53.58 -20.13 -15.96
C LYS A 9 -52.80 -20.69 -17.16
N LEU A 10 -51.68 -20.06 -17.49
CA LEU A 10 -50.49 -20.71 -18.05
C LEU A 10 -49.25 -19.95 -17.55
N ALA A 11 -48.39 -20.67 -16.83
CA ALA A 11 -47.20 -20.14 -16.19
C ALA A 11 -46.06 -19.95 -17.20
N VAL A 12 -45.45 -18.76 -17.22
CA VAL A 12 -44.14 -18.52 -17.84
C VAL A 12 -43.25 -17.82 -16.82
N SER A 13 -42.11 -18.43 -16.54
CA SER A 13 -41.15 -18.06 -15.51
C SER A 13 -40.35 -16.80 -15.88
N MET A 14 -39.97 -16.05 -14.85
CA MET A 14 -39.35 -14.73 -14.89
C MET A 14 -37.97 -14.69 -15.57
N VAL A 15 -37.79 -13.73 -16.48
CA VAL A 15 -36.48 -13.27 -16.98
C VAL A 15 -35.98 -12.15 -16.06
N TRP A 16 -34.80 -12.33 -15.47
CA TRP A 16 -34.09 -11.28 -14.74
C TRP A 16 -33.36 -10.35 -15.72
N LEU A 17 -33.75 -9.07 -15.72
CA LEU A 17 -32.99 -7.95 -16.29
C LEU A 17 -31.79 -7.63 -15.38
N VAL A 18 -30.58 -7.65 -15.93
CA VAL A 18 -29.43 -6.90 -15.39
C VAL A 18 -28.85 -6.06 -16.53
N SER A 19 -28.75 -4.77 -16.23
CA SER A 19 -28.33 -3.66 -17.07
C SER A 19 -26.93 -3.83 -17.65
N LEU A 20 -26.84 -3.72 -18.99
CA LEU A 20 -25.60 -3.62 -19.75
C LEU A 20 -25.14 -2.15 -19.80
N LEU A 21 -23.92 -1.89 -19.34
CA LEU A 21 -23.11 -0.81 -19.90
C LEU A 21 -22.69 -1.25 -21.31
N ASP A 22 -22.94 -0.39 -22.31
CA ASP A 22 -22.68 -0.62 -23.73
C ASP A 22 -21.24 -1.07 -24.02
N ILE A 23 -21.06 -2.39 -24.16
CA ILE A 23 -20.00 -3.00 -24.94
C ILE A 23 -20.71 -3.74 -26.06
N SER A 24 -20.75 -3.14 -27.25
CA SER A 24 -21.26 -3.78 -28.47
C SER A 24 -20.32 -4.92 -28.90
N LEU A 25 -20.36 -6.05 -28.19
CA LEU A 25 -19.72 -7.30 -28.58
C LEU A 25 -20.57 -7.96 -29.66
N VAL A 26 -20.22 -7.72 -30.92
CA VAL A 26 -20.77 -8.51 -32.03
C VAL A 26 -20.16 -9.91 -31.95
N LEU A 27 -20.89 -10.83 -31.31
CA LEU A 27 -20.49 -12.23 -31.17
C LEU A 27 -20.48 -12.89 -32.54
N VAL A 28 -19.29 -13.33 -32.97
CA VAL A 28 -19.13 -14.23 -34.12
C VAL A 28 -19.80 -15.55 -33.71
N ARG A 29 -20.96 -15.86 -34.31
CA ARG A 29 -21.71 -17.10 -34.04
C ARG A 29 -20.81 -18.31 -34.29
N ALA A 30 -20.58 -19.08 -33.24
CA ALA A 30 -19.95 -20.38 -33.30
C ALA A 30 -21.01 -21.45 -33.55
N ASN A 31 -20.63 -22.51 -34.26
CA ASN A 31 -21.46 -23.70 -34.43
C ASN A 31 -21.07 -24.74 -33.36
N SER A 32 -21.97 -25.68 -33.06
CA SER A 32 -21.73 -26.72 -32.04
C SER A 32 -21.98 -28.12 -32.61
N GLU A 33 -21.05 -29.04 -32.37
CA GLU A 33 -21.18 -30.46 -32.69
C GLU A 33 -21.13 -31.31 -31.40
N PRO A 34 -22.01 -32.32 -31.24
CA PRO A 34 -22.01 -33.18 -30.05
C PRO A 34 -20.79 -34.12 -30.04
N LEU A 35 -20.16 -34.29 -28.86
CA LEU A 35 -19.09 -35.27 -28.65
C LEU A 35 -19.68 -36.59 -28.15
N GLN A 36 -19.46 -37.71 -28.86
CA GLN A 36 -19.88 -39.04 -28.41
C GLN A 36 -18.83 -39.64 -27.46
N GLY A 37 -19.20 -39.81 -26.18
CA GLY A 37 -18.38 -40.48 -25.17
C GLY A 37 -18.83 -40.16 -23.74
N SER A 38 -19.67 -41.03 -23.16
CA SER A 38 -20.16 -40.90 -21.78
C SER A 38 -19.37 -41.85 -20.86
N LEU A 39 -18.43 -41.30 -20.08
CA LEU A 39 -17.76 -42.04 -18.98
C LEU A 39 -17.82 -41.28 -17.64
N ALA A 40 -18.55 -40.17 -17.56
CA ALA A 40 -18.61 -39.33 -16.35
C ALA A 40 -20.06 -39.08 -15.89
N SER A 41 -20.32 -39.32 -14.60
CA SER A 41 -21.56 -38.98 -13.91
C SER A 41 -21.43 -37.65 -13.16
N CYS A 42 -22.52 -36.89 -13.04
CA CYS A 42 -22.58 -35.62 -12.32
C CYS A 42 -23.78 -35.58 -11.37
N THR A 43 -23.64 -34.94 -10.23
CA THR A 43 -24.62 -34.98 -9.13
C THR A 43 -25.55 -33.76 -9.06
N ASN A 44 -25.17 -32.62 -9.64
CA ASN A 44 -25.97 -31.38 -9.62
C ASN A 44 -26.32 -30.93 -11.04
N GLN A 45 -27.60 -30.62 -11.31
CA GLN A 45 -28.01 -29.97 -12.56
C GLN A 45 -27.24 -28.65 -12.73
N HIS A 46 -26.66 -28.43 -13.92
CA HIS A 46 -25.81 -27.29 -14.29
C HIS A 46 -24.41 -27.19 -13.65
N ASP A 47 -23.98 -28.13 -12.80
CA ASP A 47 -22.63 -28.10 -12.21
C ASP A 47 -21.84 -29.33 -12.65
N VAL A 48 -20.93 -29.13 -13.62
CA VAL A 48 -20.03 -30.20 -14.10
C VAL A 48 -18.75 -30.12 -13.29
N ASP A 49 -18.39 -31.20 -12.61
CA ASP A 49 -17.12 -31.31 -11.88
C ASP A 49 -15.95 -31.12 -12.86
N ARG A 50 -15.19 -30.03 -12.66
CA ARG A 50 -14.03 -29.65 -13.49
C ARG A 50 -12.79 -30.52 -13.22
N SER A 51 -12.92 -31.57 -12.41
CA SER A 51 -11.85 -32.52 -12.05
C SER A 51 -11.44 -33.47 -13.19
N LEU A 52 -12.22 -33.57 -14.27
CA LEU A 52 -11.82 -34.31 -15.47
C LEU A 52 -10.68 -33.58 -16.19
N THR A 53 -9.47 -34.14 -16.06
CA THR A 53 -8.19 -33.62 -16.57
C THR A 53 -8.19 -33.32 -18.09
N ILE A 54 -9.15 -33.88 -18.84
CA ILE A 54 -9.30 -33.71 -20.30
C ILE A 54 -10.09 -32.44 -20.66
N LEU A 55 -10.93 -31.92 -19.75
CA LEU A 55 -11.80 -30.75 -19.98
C LEU A 55 -11.23 -29.45 -19.38
N ALA A 56 -10.23 -29.54 -18.52
CA ALA A 56 -9.63 -28.41 -17.85
C ALA A 56 -8.81 -27.55 -18.83
N GLY A 57 -9.44 -26.49 -19.37
CA GLY A 57 -8.76 -25.40 -20.05
C GLY A 57 -8.88 -25.36 -21.58
N ASN A 58 -9.67 -26.24 -22.21
CA ASN A 58 -9.97 -26.10 -23.64
C ASN A 58 -11.19 -25.17 -23.85
N PRO A 59 -11.01 -23.93 -24.35
CA PRO A 59 -12.11 -22.98 -24.49
C PRO A 59 -13.09 -23.34 -25.61
N CYS A 60 -12.79 -24.36 -26.42
CA CYS A 60 -13.64 -24.86 -27.51
C CYS A 60 -14.52 -26.04 -27.13
N ILE A 61 -14.54 -26.45 -25.86
CA ILE A 61 -15.40 -27.53 -25.39
C ILE A 61 -16.25 -26.97 -24.25
N SER A 62 -17.57 -27.04 -24.40
CA SER A 62 -18.52 -26.64 -23.37
C SER A 62 -19.31 -27.86 -22.94
N CYS A 63 -19.33 -28.16 -21.64
CA CYS A 63 -20.05 -29.31 -21.11
C CYS A 63 -21.13 -28.86 -20.13
N VAL A 64 -22.28 -29.51 -20.16
CA VAL A 64 -23.41 -29.30 -19.26
C VAL A 64 -23.84 -30.62 -18.64
N CYS A 65 -24.20 -30.59 -17.36
CA CYS A 65 -24.81 -31.75 -16.70
C CYS A 65 -26.31 -31.75 -17.00
N GLN A 66 -26.78 -32.74 -17.75
CA GLN A 66 -28.19 -32.98 -17.99
C GLN A 66 -28.57 -34.36 -17.42
N ASN A 67 -29.51 -34.37 -16.47
CA ASN A 67 -30.08 -35.61 -15.90
C ASN A 67 -29.02 -36.63 -15.44
N GLY A 68 -27.96 -36.17 -14.78
CA GLY A 68 -26.89 -37.01 -14.24
C GLY A 68 -25.83 -37.46 -15.26
N ARG A 69 -25.92 -37.01 -16.51
CA ARG A 69 -24.93 -37.25 -17.58
C ARG A 69 -24.25 -35.95 -17.99
N VAL A 70 -22.95 -36.03 -18.23
CA VAL A 70 -22.17 -34.92 -18.79
C VAL A 70 -22.32 -34.94 -20.31
N GLU A 71 -22.96 -33.91 -20.86
CA GLU A 71 -23.06 -33.68 -22.29
C GLU A 71 -22.11 -32.57 -22.71
N CYS A 72 -21.19 -32.88 -23.62
CA CYS A 72 -20.20 -31.93 -24.13
C CYS A 72 -20.46 -31.59 -25.59
N ILE A 73 -20.37 -30.31 -25.91
CA ILE A 73 -20.40 -29.79 -27.27
C ILE A 73 -19.03 -29.22 -27.63
N ARG A 74 -18.59 -29.51 -28.86
CA ARG A 74 -17.42 -28.87 -29.46
C ARG A 74 -17.86 -27.63 -30.20
N ILE A 75 -17.31 -26.48 -29.82
CA ILE A 75 -17.49 -25.21 -30.49
C ILE A 75 -16.58 -25.20 -31.73
N THR A 76 -17.18 -25.05 -32.91
CA THR A 76 -16.48 -24.87 -34.18
C THR A 76 -16.60 -23.42 -34.65
N CYS A 77 -15.50 -22.89 -35.19
CA CYS A 77 -15.43 -21.49 -35.60
C CYS A 77 -15.82 -21.35 -37.08
N PRO A 78 -16.56 -20.29 -37.43
CA PRO A 78 -16.96 -20.08 -38.82
C PRO A 78 -15.74 -19.89 -39.72
N ALA A 79 -15.74 -20.60 -40.85
CA ALA A 79 -14.64 -20.58 -41.82
C ALA A 79 -14.41 -19.17 -42.44
N ARG A 80 -15.46 -18.34 -42.51
CA ARG A 80 -15.42 -16.96 -42.99
C ARG A 80 -16.25 -16.03 -42.08
N PRO A 81 -15.68 -15.53 -40.97
CA PRO A 81 -16.41 -14.64 -40.07
C PRO A 81 -16.67 -13.29 -40.75
N LYS A 82 -17.93 -12.83 -40.79
CA LYS A 82 -18.24 -11.46 -41.18
C LYS A 82 -17.75 -10.52 -40.07
N CYS A 83 -16.68 -9.77 -40.32
CA CYS A 83 -16.10 -8.83 -39.37
C CYS A 83 -15.79 -7.51 -40.06
N ARG A 84 -16.34 -6.39 -39.55
CA ARG A 84 -16.01 -5.03 -40.03
C ARG A 84 -14.71 -4.49 -39.42
N GLY A 85 -14.26 -5.06 -38.31
CA GLY A 85 -13.00 -4.72 -37.65
C GLY A 85 -11.93 -5.80 -37.87
N ILE A 86 -11.11 -6.04 -36.85
CA ILE A 86 -10.02 -7.02 -36.90
C ILE A 86 -10.45 -8.30 -36.17
N LEU A 87 -10.23 -9.46 -36.79
CA LEU A 87 -10.43 -10.76 -36.13
C LEU A 87 -9.24 -11.08 -35.21
N LYS A 88 -9.45 -11.05 -33.90
CA LYS A 88 -8.41 -11.32 -32.89
C LYS A 88 -8.70 -12.59 -32.09
N ARG A 89 -7.66 -13.33 -31.74
CA ARG A 89 -7.74 -14.48 -30.82
C ARG A 89 -7.60 -13.95 -29.39
N ILE A 90 -8.59 -14.20 -28.53
CA ILE A 90 -8.62 -13.76 -27.13
C ILE A 90 -8.42 -14.99 -26.24
N PRO A 91 -7.52 -14.96 -25.22
CA PRO A 91 -7.37 -16.04 -24.26
C PRO A 91 -8.71 -16.44 -23.61
N GLY A 92 -8.95 -17.74 -23.46
CA GLY A 92 -10.20 -18.27 -22.88
C GLY A 92 -11.43 -18.25 -23.81
N LYS A 93 -11.31 -17.78 -25.06
CA LYS A 93 -12.36 -17.90 -26.09
C LYS A 93 -11.98 -18.92 -27.15
N CYS A 94 -12.93 -19.74 -27.59
CA CYS A 94 -12.69 -20.70 -28.67
C CYS A 94 -12.37 -20.01 -30.01
N CYS A 95 -13.24 -19.08 -30.41
CA CYS A 95 -13.19 -18.44 -31.72
C CYS A 95 -12.58 -17.05 -31.67
N ARG A 96 -12.04 -16.63 -32.82
CA ARG A 96 -11.63 -15.24 -33.02
C ARG A 96 -12.85 -14.33 -32.87
N VAL A 97 -12.69 -13.27 -32.11
CA VAL A 97 -13.74 -12.26 -31.91
C VAL A 97 -13.46 -11.10 -32.86
N CYS A 98 -14.51 -10.56 -33.45
CA CYS A 98 -14.42 -9.34 -34.23
C CYS A 98 -14.30 -8.16 -33.26
N VAL A 99 -13.19 -7.44 -33.32
CA VAL A 99 -12.93 -6.27 -32.46
C VAL A 99 -12.72 -5.04 -33.32
N ASP A 100 -13.07 -3.88 -32.78
CA ASP A 100 -12.81 -2.60 -33.45
C ASP A 100 -11.31 -2.44 -33.71
N SER A 101 -10.93 -2.02 -34.92
CA SER A 101 -9.55 -1.74 -35.31
C SER A 101 -8.90 -0.63 -34.47
N THR A 102 -9.72 0.20 -33.83
CA THR A 102 -9.25 1.32 -32.99
C THR A 102 -8.83 0.89 -31.57
N MET A 103 -9.16 -0.33 -31.13
CA MET A 103 -8.85 -0.82 -29.77
C MET A 103 -7.45 -1.43 -29.66
N CYS A 104 -6.81 -1.23 -28.51
CA CYS A 104 -5.52 -1.82 -28.16
C CYS A 104 -5.67 -2.95 -27.16
N PHE A 105 -4.78 -3.95 -27.23
CA PHE A 105 -4.81 -5.13 -26.36
C PHE A 105 -3.43 -5.36 -25.74
N VAL A 106 -3.36 -5.53 -24.42
CA VAL A 106 -2.14 -5.82 -23.67
C VAL A 106 -2.40 -7.01 -22.75
N GLY A 107 -1.87 -8.18 -23.11
CA GLY A 107 -2.23 -9.41 -22.41
C GLY A 107 -3.74 -9.69 -22.53
N ASP A 108 -4.43 -9.76 -21.39
CA ASP A 108 -5.88 -9.97 -21.32
C ASP A 108 -6.68 -8.66 -21.28
N ASP A 109 -6.01 -7.50 -21.11
CA ASP A 109 -6.66 -6.21 -21.00
C ASP A 109 -6.89 -5.57 -22.38
N SER A 110 -8.02 -4.88 -22.52
CA SER A 110 -8.38 -4.12 -23.73
C SER A 110 -8.60 -2.65 -23.42
N TYR A 111 -8.06 -1.77 -24.25
CA TYR A 111 -8.12 -0.31 -24.10
C TYR A 111 -8.77 0.33 -25.31
N LYS A 112 -9.71 1.24 -25.07
CA LYS A 112 -10.35 2.03 -26.13
C LYS A 112 -9.38 3.08 -26.69
N ASP A 113 -9.65 3.58 -27.89
CA ASP A 113 -8.87 4.69 -28.45
C ASP A 113 -8.86 5.89 -27.48
N GLY A 114 -7.68 6.49 -27.30
CA GLY A 114 -7.43 7.57 -26.34
C GLY A 114 -7.21 7.13 -24.89
N GLU A 115 -7.52 5.89 -24.52
CA GLU A 115 -7.36 5.38 -23.16
C GLU A 115 -5.89 5.16 -22.80
N TRP A 116 -5.52 5.47 -21.54
CA TRP A 116 -4.14 5.41 -21.05
C TRP A 116 -4.01 4.54 -19.81
N TRP A 117 -2.83 3.92 -19.64
CA TRP A 117 -2.51 3.06 -18.50
C TRP A 117 -1.03 3.16 -18.11
N TYR A 118 -0.74 2.77 -16.87
CA TYR A 118 0.62 2.69 -16.36
C TYR A 118 1.25 1.33 -16.65
N VAL A 119 2.53 1.34 -16.99
CA VAL A 119 3.34 0.12 -17.08
C VAL A 119 4.61 0.25 -16.22
N PRO A 120 5.19 -0.87 -15.77
CA PRO A 120 6.44 -0.84 -15.02
C PRO A 120 7.57 -0.10 -15.74
N GLY A 121 8.45 0.53 -14.95
CA GLY A 121 9.59 1.30 -15.46
C GLY A 121 9.25 2.75 -15.83
N CYS A 122 8.32 3.38 -15.11
CA CYS A 122 7.98 4.80 -15.26
C CYS A 122 7.51 5.17 -16.68
N ARG A 123 6.67 4.33 -17.29
CA ARG A 123 6.09 4.60 -18.60
C ARG A 123 4.57 4.67 -18.49
N ILE A 124 4.01 5.62 -19.23
CA ILE A 124 2.58 5.72 -19.50
C ILE A 124 2.36 5.33 -20.95
N CYS A 125 1.41 4.44 -21.19
CA CYS A 125 1.03 3.99 -22.51
C CYS A 125 -0.38 4.50 -22.82
N GLN A 126 -0.64 4.80 -24.09
CA GLN A 126 -1.94 5.22 -24.59
C GLN A 126 -2.27 4.45 -25.86
N CYS A 127 -3.54 4.05 -25.99
CA CYS A 127 -4.05 3.50 -27.24
C CYS A 127 -4.31 4.63 -28.22
N ASN A 128 -3.75 4.52 -29.42
CA ASN A 128 -3.95 5.47 -30.51
C ASN A 128 -4.31 4.68 -31.77
N ASN A 129 -5.61 4.61 -32.06
CA ASN A 129 -6.19 3.94 -33.22
C ASN A 129 -5.60 2.54 -33.45
N GLY A 130 -5.70 1.68 -32.43
CA GLY A 130 -5.17 0.31 -32.44
C GLY A 130 -3.66 0.18 -32.19
N SER A 131 -2.92 1.28 -32.14
CA SER A 131 -1.48 1.30 -31.88
C SER A 131 -1.16 1.76 -30.45
N ILE A 132 -0.36 0.97 -29.75
CA ILE A 132 0.10 1.31 -28.39
C ILE A 132 1.30 2.25 -28.49
N LYS A 133 1.16 3.47 -27.95
CA LYS A 133 2.29 4.41 -27.82
C LYS A 133 2.63 4.60 -26.34
N CYS A 134 3.88 4.33 -25.98
CA CYS A 134 4.37 4.49 -24.61
C CYS A 134 5.43 5.59 -24.54
N LYS A 135 5.36 6.42 -23.50
CA LYS A 135 6.37 7.43 -23.20
C LYS A 135 6.86 7.30 -21.76
N LYS A 136 8.14 7.59 -21.53
CA LYS A 136 8.66 7.76 -20.17
C LYS A 136 7.95 8.96 -19.54
N GLN A 137 7.53 8.80 -18.29
CA GLN A 137 6.86 9.87 -17.56
C GLN A 137 7.88 10.96 -17.25
N GLN A 138 7.62 12.18 -17.73
CA GLN A 138 8.36 13.37 -17.36
C GLN A 138 7.65 14.03 -16.18
N CYS A 139 8.38 14.32 -15.11
CA CYS A 139 7.81 14.88 -13.89
C CYS A 139 7.91 16.40 -13.88
N SER A 140 6.79 17.08 -13.62
CA SER A 140 6.81 18.52 -13.34
C SER A 140 7.47 18.77 -11.98
N ILE A 141 8.38 19.72 -11.90
CA ILE A 141 9.16 20.04 -10.70
C ILE A 141 8.34 20.89 -9.72
N ASP A 142 7.40 21.70 -10.24
CA ASP A 142 6.57 22.63 -9.47
C ASP A 142 5.10 22.21 -9.47
N LEU A 143 4.81 21.03 -8.92
CA LEU A 143 3.44 20.55 -8.81
C LEU A 143 2.67 21.34 -7.74
N LYS A 144 1.80 22.24 -8.18
CA LYS A 144 0.81 22.93 -7.31
C LYS A 144 -0.53 22.21 -7.39
N CYS A 145 -1.08 21.85 -6.23
CA CYS A 145 -2.37 21.17 -6.15
C CYS A 145 -3.47 22.12 -5.67
N SER A 146 -4.67 21.95 -6.22
CA SER A 146 -5.88 22.64 -5.77
C SER A 146 -6.24 22.24 -4.34
N GLN A 147 -7.08 23.04 -3.68
CA GLN A 147 -7.52 22.79 -2.30
C GLN A 147 -8.09 21.37 -2.12
N GLY A 148 -7.72 20.70 -1.01
CA GLY A 148 -8.13 19.34 -0.69
C GLY A 148 -7.33 18.24 -1.40
N ARG A 149 -6.33 18.62 -2.20
CA ARG A 149 -5.39 17.70 -2.86
C ARG A 149 -3.97 18.01 -2.44
N LYS A 150 -3.12 16.98 -2.44
CA LYS A 150 -1.69 17.08 -2.14
C LYS A 150 -0.87 16.30 -3.15
N PRO A 151 0.42 16.61 -3.31
CA PRO A 151 1.35 15.76 -4.05
C PRO A 151 1.39 14.35 -3.47
N GLY A 152 1.26 13.33 -4.32
CA GLY A 152 1.43 11.93 -3.96
C GLY A 152 1.46 11.01 -5.18
N LEU A 153 1.70 9.72 -4.97
CA LEU A 153 1.84 8.75 -6.05
C LEU A 153 0.56 7.95 -6.25
N LEU A 154 0.33 7.54 -7.50
CA LEU A 154 -0.62 6.50 -7.87
C LEU A 154 0.13 5.23 -8.29
N PRO A 155 -0.49 4.03 -8.20
CA PRO A 155 0.13 2.81 -8.68
C PRO A 155 0.64 2.97 -10.13
N GLY A 156 1.92 2.66 -10.34
CA GLY A 156 2.59 2.71 -11.63
C GLY A 156 3.16 4.07 -12.01
N SER A 157 2.80 5.14 -11.30
CA SER A 157 3.35 6.46 -11.55
C SER A 157 4.67 6.68 -10.82
N CYS A 158 5.61 7.37 -11.48
CA CYS A 158 6.87 7.79 -10.88
C CYS A 158 6.91 9.29 -10.55
N CYS A 159 5.93 10.05 -11.04
CA CYS A 159 5.81 11.46 -10.78
C CYS A 159 4.72 11.70 -9.75
N LEU A 160 4.96 12.65 -8.85
CA LEU A 160 3.90 13.13 -7.97
C LEU A 160 2.74 13.67 -8.82
N GLN A 161 1.54 13.39 -8.36
CA GLN A 161 0.29 13.89 -8.91
C GLN A 161 -0.53 14.47 -7.77
N CYS A 162 -1.50 15.31 -8.12
CA CYS A 162 -2.44 15.82 -7.14
C CYS A 162 -3.43 14.72 -6.76
N ILE A 163 -3.13 14.02 -5.68
CA ILE A 163 -4.02 13.03 -5.08
C ILE A 163 -4.86 13.69 -4.00
N GLU A 164 -5.95 13.04 -3.64
CA GLU A 164 -6.77 13.48 -2.52
C GLU A 164 -5.94 13.48 -1.22
N GLU A 165 -6.17 14.46 -0.35
CA GLU A 165 -5.58 14.43 0.99
C GLU A 165 -6.00 13.18 1.76
N THR A 166 -5.13 12.73 2.66
CA THR A 166 -5.32 11.48 3.41
C THR A 166 -5.25 11.74 4.91
N GLY A 167 -6.10 11.06 5.67
CA GLY A 167 -5.88 10.84 7.10
C GLY A 167 -4.78 9.81 7.30
N VAL A 168 -4.00 9.94 8.37
CA VAL A 168 -2.89 9.04 8.68
C VAL A 168 -3.09 8.40 10.05
N CYS A 169 -3.10 7.07 10.08
CA CYS A 169 -3.07 6.29 11.31
C CYS A 169 -1.74 5.56 11.43
N THR A 170 -1.16 5.52 12.62
CA THR A 170 0.12 4.85 12.86
C THR A 170 0.08 3.90 14.05
N SER A 171 0.83 2.81 13.97
CA SER A 171 1.22 1.97 15.10
C SER A 171 2.74 1.86 15.14
N TYR A 172 3.37 1.95 16.31
CA TYR A 172 4.83 1.83 16.47
C TYR A 172 5.23 1.37 17.87
N GLY A 173 6.45 0.85 18.04
CA GLY A 173 6.97 0.49 19.37
C GLY A 173 6.21 -0.66 20.02
N TYR A 174 5.79 -0.50 21.29
CA TYR A 174 5.23 -1.60 22.09
C TYR A 174 3.78 -1.44 22.63
N PRO A 175 2.78 -1.62 21.76
CA PRO A 175 2.51 -0.81 20.59
C PRO A 175 1.75 0.47 21.02
N HIS A 176 2.23 1.59 20.52
CA HIS A 176 1.59 2.89 20.56
C HIS A 176 0.78 3.08 19.30
N TYR A 177 -0.47 3.50 19.42
CA TYR A 177 -1.35 3.81 18.31
C TYR A 177 -1.62 5.31 18.26
N GLN A 178 -1.76 5.84 17.05
CA GLN A 178 -2.32 7.16 16.77
C GLN A 178 -3.42 6.98 15.73
N THR A 179 -4.65 7.40 16.07
CA THR A 179 -5.81 7.37 15.17
C THR A 179 -5.69 8.40 14.05
N PHE A 180 -6.61 8.34 13.08
CA PHE A 180 -6.67 9.31 11.99
C PHE A 180 -6.87 10.76 12.46
N ASP A 181 -7.57 10.94 13.58
CA ASP A 181 -7.86 12.26 14.18
C ASP A 181 -6.84 12.65 15.27
N GLY A 182 -5.76 11.88 15.42
CA GLY A 182 -4.61 12.24 16.25
C GLY A 182 -4.64 11.74 17.70
N LYS A 183 -5.66 10.98 18.11
CA LYS A 183 -5.71 10.39 19.46
C LYS A 183 -4.60 9.35 19.62
N MET A 184 -3.70 9.59 20.57
CA MET A 184 -2.61 8.66 20.91
C MET A 184 -2.98 7.79 22.10
N PHE A 185 -2.86 6.47 21.97
CA PHE A 185 -3.17 5.49 23.02
C PHE A 185 -2.29 4.25 22.96
N ASN A 186 -2.31 3.46 24.04
CA ASN A 186 -1.55 2.22 24.15
C ASN A 186 -2.52 1.05 24.30
N PHE A 187 -2.29 -0.02 23.56
CA PHE A 187 -3.12 -1.22 23.64
C PHE A 187 -2.30 -2.47 23.35
N GLN A 188 -2.15 -3.37 24.32
CA GLN A 188 -1.20 -4.51 24.24
C GLN A 188 -1.87 -5.86 23.91
N GLY A 189 -2.93 -5.83 23.11
CA GLY A 189 -3.60 -7.04 22.66
C GLY A 189 -2.72 -7.94 21.77
N ASN A 190 -2.82 -9.26 21.92
CA ASN A 190 -2.04 -10.27 21.17
C ASN A 190 -2.86 -11.04 20.10
N CYS A 191 -4.06 -10.55 19.79
CA CYS A 191 -4.95 -11.17 18.82
C CYS A 191 -4.84 -10.56 17.41
N ARG A 192 -5.79 -10.94 16.55
CA ARG A 192 -6.10 -10.23 15.31
C ARG A 192 -7.07 -9.09 15.60
N TYR A 193 -6.74 -7.89 15.14
CA TYR A 193 -7.55 -6.70 15.33
C TYR A 193 -7.86 -6.04 13.99
N ARG A 194 -9.03 -5.39 13.91
CA ARG A 194 -9.36 -4.47 12.83
C ARG A 194 -8.58 -3.18 13.06
N LEU A 195 -7.59 -2.89 12.22
CA LEU A 195 -6.81 -1.67 12.33
C LEU A 195 -7.59 -0.50 11.74
N ALA A 196 -7.94 -0.59 10.45
CA ALA A 196 -8.80 0.38 9.77
C ALA A 196 -9.64 -0.35 8.72
N SER A 197 -10.89 0.06 8.52
CA SER A 197 -11.76 -0.49 7.49
C SER A 197 -12.76 0.57 7.08
N ASP A 198 -13.20 0.58 5.82
CA ASP A 198 -14.46 1.23 5.45
C ASP A 198 -15.60 0.37 5.99
N CYS A 199 -16.36 0.91 6.95
CA CYS A 199 -17.43 0.19 7.63
C CYS A 199 -18.82 0.59 7.14
N LYS A 200 -18.89 1.38 6.06
CA LYS A 200 -20.14 1.76 5.39
C LYS A 200 -20.31 1.06 4.05
N GLN A 201 -19.26 1.03 3.23
CA GLN A 201 -19.32 0.40 1.89
C GLN A 201 -18.32 -0.75 1.71
N GLU A 202 -17.57 -1.10 2.76
CA GLU A 202 -16.65 -2.25 2.75
C GLU A 202 -15.58 -2.24 1.63
N ASN A 203 -15.21 -1.04 1.14
CA ASN A 203 -14.22 -0.90 0.05
C ASN A 203 -12.83 -1.46 0.42
N PHE A 204 -12.45 -1.40 1.70
CA PHE A 204 -11.19 -1.96 2.19
C PHE A 204 -11.26 -2.39 3.64
N THR A 205 -10.38 -3.32 4.01
CA THR A 205 -10.09 -3.66 5.41
C THR A 205 -8.59 -3.89 5.59
N VAL A 206 -8.00 -3.25 6.59
CA VAL A 206 -6.65 -3.49 7.11
C VAL A 206 -6.76 -4.16 8.48
N ARG A 207 -6.16 -5.35 8.61
CA ARG A 207 -6.12 -6.13 9.85
C ARG A 207 -4.68 -6.30 10.29
N VAL A 208 -4.45 -6.22 11.59
CA VAL A 208 -3.16 -6.51 12.21
C VAL A 208 -3.28 -7.76 13.06
N ARG A 209 -2.36 -8.71 12.90
CA ARG A 209 -2.17 -9.80 13.86
C ARG A 209 -1.02 -9.40 14.76
N ASN A 210 -1.31 -9.20 16.04
CA ASN A 210 -0.28 -9.06 17.05
C ASN A 210 0.11 -10.45 17.57
N GLU A 211 1.28 -10.55 18.20
CA GLU A 211 1.76 -11.74 18.88
C GLU A 211 2.59 -11.29 20.09
N ARG A 212 2.46 -11.99 21.22
CA ARG A 212 3.32 -11.72 22.39
C ARG A 212 4.74 -12.17 22.10
N ARG A 213 5.69 -11.26 22.31
CA ARG A 213 7.12 -11.52 22.37
C ARG A 213 7.59 -11.12 23.76
N GLN A 214 7.98 -12.11 24.57
CA GLN A 214 8.30 -11.91 25.99
C GLN A 214 7.10 -11.29 26.73
N THR A 215 7.24 -10.08 27.29
CA THR A 215 6.19 -9.42 28.10
C THR A 215 5.21 -8.54 27.29
N ARG A 216 5.38 -8.39 25.97
CA ARG A 216 4.58 -7.42 25.17
C ARG A 216 4.21 -7.90 23.77
N SER A 217 3.14 -7.33 23.22
CA SER A 217 2.60 -7.66 21.90
C SER A 217 3.24 -6.82 20.79
N ARG A 218 3.69 -7.45 19.70
CA ARG A 218 4.18 -6.79 18.46
C ARG A 218 3.43 -7.30 17.24
N ALA A 219 3.35 -6.50 16.18
CA ALA A 219 2.75 -6.96 14.93
C ALA A 219 3.54 -8.15 14.35
N LYS A 220 2.80 -9.15 13.90
CA LYS A 220 3.30 -10.38 13.26
C LYS A 220 3.02 -10.37 11.78
N SER A 221 1.85 -9.86 11.40
CA SER A 221 1.45 -9.75 10.00
C SER A 221 0.38 -8.69 9.83
N LEU A 222 0.33 -8.11 8.64
CA LEU A 222 -0.80 -7.31 8.17
C LEU A 222 -1.57 -8.07 7.10
N THR A 223 -2.89 -7.92 7.10
CA THR A 223 -3.74 -8.40 6.02
C THR A 223 -4.57 -7.24 5.50
N ILE A 224 -4.43 -6.95 4.21
CA ILE A 224 -5.17 -5.89 3.51
C ILE A 224 -6.11 -6.60 2.53
N THR A 225 -7.40 -6.27 2.60
CA THR A 225 -8.43 -6.78 1.69
C THR A 225 -9.03 -5.62 0.92
N ILE A 226 -9.11 -5.75 -0.40
CA ILE A 226 -9.72 -4.78 -1.32
C ILE A 226 -10.48 -5.56 -2.39
N GLY A 227 -11.81 -5.55 -2.34
CA GLY A 227 -12.65 -6.44 -3.15
C GLY A 227 -12.19 -7.91 -3.03
N PRO A 228 -11.92 -8.61 -4.15
CA PRO A 228 -11.46 -10.01 -4.14
C PRO A 228 -9.96 -10.16 -3.84
N THR A 229 -9.20 -9.06 -3.75
CA THR A 229 -7.75 -9.11 -3.55
C THR A 229 -7.41 -9.16 -2.06
N HIS A 230 -6.65 -10.18 -1.67
CA HIS A 230 -6.11 -10.35 -0.32
C HIS A 230 -4.59 -10.25 -0.34
N ILE A 231 -4.04 -9.27 0.37
CA ILE A 231 -2.60 -9.04 0.49
C ILE A 231 -2.21 -9.35 1.94
N SER A 232 -1.29 -10.30 2.13
CA SER A 232 -0.72 -10.59 3.44
C SER A 232 0.74 -10.19 3.47
N LEU A 233 1.10 -9.34 4.44
CA LEU A 233 2.46 -8.95 4.71
C LEU A 233 2.94 -9.70 5.95
N HIS A 234 4.09 -10.37 5.85
CA HIS A 234 4.69 -11.14 6.93
C HIS A 234 6.05 -10.58 7.37
N ARG A 235 6.47 -10.95 8.59
CA ARG A 235 7.83 -10.71 9.09
C ARG A 235 8.83 -11.22 8.05
N SER A 236 10.03 -10.61 8.01
CA SER A 236 11.03 -10.74 6.93
C SER A 236 10.69 -10.02 5.61
N LEU A 237 9.63 -9.22 5.61
CA LEU A 237 9.15 -8.48 4.44
C LEU A 237 8.72 -9.41 3.29
N ALA A 238 8.20 -10.59 3.65
CA ALA A 238 7.58 -11.52 2.71
C ALA A 238 6.14 -11.09 2.42
N VAL A 239 5.71 -11.24 1.18
CA VAL A 239 4.39 -10.78 0.70
C VAL A 239 3.68 -11.91 -0.03
N ARG A 240 2.41 -12.10 0.32
CA ARG A 240 1.48 -12.97 -0.39
C ARG A 240 0.35 -12.17 -0.97
N VAL A 241 -0.04 -12.50 -2.20
CA VAL A 241 -1.23 -11.97 -2.86
C VAL A 241 -2.11 -13.17 -3.23
N ASN A 242 -3.35 -13.17 -2.75
CA ASN A 242 -4.31 -14.27 -2.93
C ASN A 242 -3.73 -15.63 -2.54
N ARG A 243 -3.04 -15.68 -1.38
CA ARG A 243 -2.36 -16.86 -0.80
C ARG A 243 -1.10 -17.32 -1.52
N SER A 244 -0.75 -16.74 -2.67
CA SER A 244 0.49 -17.04 -3.39
C SER A 244 1.61 -16.10 -2.98
N ASP A 245 2.81 -16.63 -2.73
CA ASP A 245 4.01 -15.83 -2.53
C ASP A 245 4.38 -15.07 -3.82
N VAL A 246 4.67 -13.77 -3.70
CA VAL A 246 5.02 -12.92 -4.85
C VAL A 246 6.43 -12.34 -4.71
N LYS A 247 7.12 -12.19 -5.84
CA LYS A 247 8.37 -11.44 -5.91
C LYS A 247 8.08 -9.95 -5.94
N LEU A 248 8.91 -9.16 -5.26
CA LEU A 248 8.79 -7.70 -5.23
C LEU A 248 9.84 -7.06 -6.16
N PRO A 249 9.52 -5.94 -6.83
CA PRO A 249 8.22 -5.27 -6.79
C PRO A 249 7.13 -6.06 -7.53
N PHE A 250 5.90 -6.01 -7.00
CA PHE A 250 4.74 -6.68 -7.57
C PHE A 250 3.74 -5.63 -8.07
N TYR A 251 3.31 -5.78 -9.32
CA TYR A 251 2.44 -4.81 -9.99
C TYR A 251 1.23 -5.51 -10.60
N ARG A 252 0.04 -4.98 -10.32
CA ARG A 252 -1.21 -5.20 -11.07
C ARG A 252 -1.81 -3.84 -11.32
N LEU A 253 -1.22 -3.10 -12.26
CA LEU A 253 -1.56 -1.71 -12.52
C LEU A 253 -2.87 -1.61 -13.32
N PRO A 254 -3.71 -0.59 -13.07
CA PRO A 254 -3.54 0.50 -12.11
C PRO A 254 -3.99 0.16 -10.67
N ASP A 255 -4.45 -1.07 -10.43
CA ASP A 255 -5.17 -1.44 -9.19
C ASP A 255 -4.27 -1.55 -7.95
N LEU A 256 -3.07 -2.08 -8.12
CA LEU A 256 -2.18 -2.46 -7.04
C LEU A 256 -0.71 -2.34 -7.43
N GLN A 257 0.05 -1.69 -6.54
CA GLN A 257 1.49 -1.69 -6.55
C GLN A 257 2.00 -2.06 -5.16
N ILE A 258 2.84 -3.09 -5.09
CA ILE A 258 3.55 -3.47 -3.87
C ILE A 258 5.04 -3.35 -4.14
N THR A 259 5.72 -2.50 -3.38
CA THR A 259 7.16 -2.31 -3.50
C THR A 259 7.84 -2.56 -2.17
N LYS A 260 9.03 -3.15 -2.22
CA LYS A 260 9.95 -3.19 -1.09
C LYS A 260 11.03 -2.16 -1.34
N LYS A 261 11.13 -1.22 -0.41
CA LYS A 261 12.05 -0.10 -0.45
C LYS A 261 12.89 -0.15 0.84
N ASN A 262 14.10 -0.67 0.72
CA ASN A 262 14.98 -1.04 1.84
C ASN A 262 14.26 -1.97 2.85
N PHE A 263 13.94 -1.43 4.03
CA PHE A 263 13.36 -2.17 5.15
C PHE A 263 11.84 -2.02 5.27
N VAL A 264 11.18 -1.39 4.29
CA VAL A 264 9.74 -1.09 4.33
C VAL A 264 9.05 -1.68 3.09
N ILE A 265 7.89 -2.30 3.31
CA ILE A 265 6.94 -2.62 2.25
C ILE A 265 5.94 -1.47 2.16
N THR A 266 5.70 -0.99 0.94
CA THR A 266 4.61 -0.06 0.62
C THR A 266 3.62 -0.76 -0.28
N VAL A 267 2.35 -0.77 0.13
CA VAL A 267 1.20 -1.20 -0.65
C VAL A 267 0.43 0.05 -1.05
N LEU A 268 0.29 0.29 -2.34
CA LEU A 268 -0.46 1.41 -2.91
C LEU A 268 -1.54 0.88 -3.84
N THR A 269 -2.74 1.43 -3.75
CA THR A 269 -3.94 0.88 -4.38
C THR A 269 -4.68 1.96 -5.16
N LYS A 270 -5.45 1.59 -6.19
CA LYS A 270 -6.22 2.53 -7.01
C LYS A 270 -7.23 3.36 -6.22
N ILE A 271 -7.79 2.81 -5.15
CA ILE A 271 -8.70 3.54 -4.24
C ILE A 271 -7.98 4.57 -3.37
N GLY A 272 -6.66 4.73 -3.50
CA GLY A 272 -5.84 5.68 -2.76
C GLY A 272 -5.46 5.23 -1.35
N LEU A 273 -5.76 3.98 -0.97
CA LEU A 273 -5.24 3.39 0.27
C LEU A 273 -3.74 3.12 0.10
N GLU A 274 -2.94 3.66 1.02
CA GLU A 274 -1.51 3.39 1.14
C GLU A 274 -1.22 2.77 2.50
N VAL A 275 -0.46 1.68 2.52
CA VAL A 275 -0.01 1.02 3.76
C VAL A 275 1.50 0.85 3.70
N LEU A 276 2.18 1.36 4.71
CA LEU A 276 3.60 1.18 4.94
C LEU A 276 3.82 0.27 6.15
N TRP A 277 4.73 -0.68 6.02
CA TRP A 277 5.11 -1.56 7.13
C TRP A 277 6.59 -1.93 7.10
N ASP A 278 7.26 -1.78 8.24
CA ASP A 278 8.68 -2.11 8.41
C ASP A 278 8.95 -3.61 8.66
N GLY A 279 7.91 -4.45 8.59
CA GLY A 279 8.01 -5.87 8.88
C GLY A 279 8.06 -6.21 10.37
N ASP A 280 7.92 -5.21 11.24
CA ASP A 280 7.96 -5.37 12.69
C ASP A 280 6.96 -4.42 13.38
N SER A 281 7.40 -3.32 13.98
CA SER A 281 6.55 -2.51 14.86
C SER A 281 5.84 -1.34 14.18
N TYR A 282 6.42 -0.78 13.11
CA TYR A 282 5.92 0.44 12.49
C TYR A 282 4.95 0.15 11.36
N ILE A 283 3.69 0.50 11.57
CA ILE A 283 2.61 0.44 10.57
C ILE A 283 2.10 1.87 10.36
N GLU A 284 1.91 2.26 9.11
CA GLU A 284 1.32 3.54 8.74
C GLU A 284 0.28 3.32 7.65
N VAL A 285 -0.93 3.82 7.87
CA VAL A 285 -2.08 3.63 6.99
C VAL A 285 -2.59 5.01 6.57
N HIS A 286 -2.59 5.28 5.27
CA HIS A 286 -3.14 6.50 4.70
C HIS A 286 -4.48 6.20 4.05
N VAL A 287 -5.51 6.93 4.44
CA VAL A 287 -6.86 6.77 3.91
C VAL A 287 -7.32 8.10 3.30
N PRO A 288 -7.77 8.12 2.03
CA PRO A 288 -8.29 9.34 1.40
C PRO A 288 -9.48 9.96 2.14
N LYS A 289 -9.58 11.30 2.13
CA LYS A 289 -10.62 12.07 2.82
C LYS A 289 -12.06 11.67 2.46
N ARG A 290 -12.34 11.07 1.30
CA ARG A 290 -13.65 10.52 0.91
C ARG A 290 -14.16 9.41 1.82
N PHE A 291 -13.28 8.82 2.64
CA PHE A 291 -13.64 7.87 3.69
C PHE A 291 -13.84 8.52 5.07
N LYS A 292 -13.81 9.85 5.16
CA LYS A 292 -14.10 10.60 6.40
C LYS A 292 -15.45 10.15 6.98
N ALA A 293 -15.50 9.91 8.29
CA ALA A 293 -16.67 9.41 9.03
C ALA A 293 -17.21 8.04 8.56
N ARG A 294 -16.47 7.31 7.71
CA ARG A 294 -16.82 5.96 7.24
C ARG A 294 -15.90 4.90 7.79
N THR A 295 -14.73 5.28 8.33
CA THR A 295 -13.77 4.30 8.84
C THR A 295 -14.20 3.73 10.19
N CYS A 296 -13.72 2.55 10.52
CA CYS A 296 -13.78 2.03 11.88
C CYS A 296 -12.63 1.06 12.17
N GLY A 297 -12.36 0.79 13.45
CA GLY A 297 -11.23 -0.02 13.92
C GLY A 297 -10.37 0.74 14.93
N LEU A 298 -9.19 0.21 15.24
CA LEU A 298 -8.22 0.84 16.14
C LEU A 298 -7.74 2.22 15.67
N CYS A 299 -7.88 2.55 14.39
CA CYS A 299 -7.56 3.85 13.82
C CYS A 299 -8.66 4.91 13.96
N GLY A 300 -9.79 4.59 14.62
CA GLY A 300 -10.89 5.53 14.83
C GLY A 300 -11.84 5.67 13.64
N ASN A 301 -12.71 6.68 13.71
CA ASN A 301 -13.80 6.91 12.74
C ASN A 301 -13.44 7.96 11.65
N PHE A 302 -12.29 8.62 11.80
CA PHE A 302 -11.76 9.62 10.86
C PHE A 302 -12.78 10.72 10.57
N ASN A 303 -13.36 11.34 11.61
CA ASN A 303 -14.34 12.43 11.45
C ASN A 303 -13.75 13.81 11.78
N GLY A 304 -12.51 13.87 12.27
CA GLY A 304 -11.82 15.07 12.73
C GLY A 304 -11.93 15.33 14.23
N ASN A 305 -12.57 14.44 14.99
CA ASN A 305 -12.83 14.58 16.42
C ASN A 305 -12.15 13.46 17.24
N SER A 306 -10.96 13.75 17.76
CA SER A 306 -10.22 12.80 18.60
C SER A 306 -10.93 12.39 19.91
N ALA A 307 -11.99 13.08 20.33
CA ALA A 307 -12.72 12.73 21.56
C ALA A 307 -13.49 11.41 21.40
N ASP A 308 -14.10 11.17 20.24
CA ASP A 308 -14.99 10.03 19.97
C ASP A 308 -14.30 8.83 19.29
N ASP A 309 -13.01 8.94 18.99
CA ASP A 309 -12.18 7.91 18.35
C ASP A 309 -12.20 6.53 19.05
N PHE A 310 -12.61 6.48 20.32
CA PHE A 310 -12.82 5.24 21.08
C PHE A 310 -14.23 4.65 20.90
N THR A 311 -14.87 4.93 19.77
CA THR A 311 -16.17 4.36 19.41
C THR A 311 -16.06 2.84 19.23
N LEU A 312 -16.95 2.12 19.92
CA LEU A 312 -17.10 0.68 19.88
C LEU A 312 -17.93 0.22 18.68
N LYS A 313 -18.04 -1.10 18.49
CA LYS A 313 -18.82 -1.69 17.37
C LYS A 313 -20.32 -1.40 17.49
N ASN A 314 -20.80 -1.18 18.71
CA ASN A 314 -22.18 -0.82 19.02
C ASN A 314 -22.43 0.70 19.04
N GLY A 315 -21.45 1.52 18.65
CA GLY A 315 -21.56 2.98 18.62
C GLY A 315 -21.32 3.70 19.95
N LYS A 316 -21.17 3.00 21.08
CA LYS A 316 -20.82 3.63 22.36
C LYS A 316 -19.36 4.05 22.41
N ILE A 317 -19.01 5.06 23.18
CA ILE A 317 -17.62 5.46 23.43
C ILE A 317 -17.07 4.64 24.61
N ALA A 318 -15.94 3.97 24.42
CA ALA A 318 -15.29 3.22 25.49
C ALA A 318 -14.69 4.13 26.57
N ALA A 319 -14.72 3.67 27.81
CA ALA A 319 -14.10 4.34 28.95
C ALA A 319 -12.57 4.18 28.99
N SER A 320 -12.03 3.18 28.29
CA SER A 320 -10.58 2.91 28.29
C SER A 320 -10.05 2.41 26.94
N ALA A 321 -8.75 2.60 26.72
CA ALA A 321 -8.05 2.09 25.54
C ALA A 321 -8.10 0.56 25.43
N ASN A 322 -8.13 -0.15 26.56
CA ASN A 322 -8.24 -1.61 26.59
C ASN A 322 -9.63 -2.08 26.20
N GLU A 323 -10.68 -1.47 26.75
CA GLU A 323 -12.06 -1.76 26.33
C GLU A 323 -12.23 -1.51 24.84
N PHE A 324 -11.77 -0.36 24.36
CA PHE A 324 -11.75 -0.01 22.94
C PHE A 324 -11.03 -1.07 22.09
N GLY A 325 -9.79 -1.39 22.44
CA GLY A 325 -8.97 -2.31 21.66
C GLY A 325 -9.51 -3.74 21.63
N GLU A 326 -10.01 -4.24 22.76
CA GLU A 326 -10.62 -5.57 22.86
C GLU A 326 -11.90 -5.68 22.04
N ASN A 327 -12.71 -4.63 22.00
CA ASN A 327 -13.92 -4.62 21.18
C ASN A 327 -13.58 -4.76 19.68
N TRP A 328 -12.41 -4.32 19.23
CA TRP A 328 -11.97 -4.44 17.82
C TRP A 328 -11.26 -5.75 17.47
N ALA A 329 -11.21 -6.72 18.38
CA ALA A 329 -10.74 -8.07 18.09
C ALA A 329 -11.59 -8.76 17.00
N ILE A 330 -10.96 -9.65 16.22
CA ILE A 330 -11.57 -10.40 15.12
C ILE A 330 -11.47 -11.91 15.40
N GLY A 331 -12.61 -12.60 15.28
CA GLY A 331 -12.73 -14.05 15.47
C GLY A 331 -13.00 -14.46 16.91
N ARG A 332 -13.34 -15.74 17.12
CA ARG A 332 -13.47 -16.32 18.47
C ARG A 332 -12.09 -16.36 19.13
N ARG A 333 -12.01 -16.02 20.42
CA ARG A 333 -10.79 -16.18 21.22
C ARG A 333 -10.46 -17.68 21.29
N ARG A 334 -9.52 -18.12 20.45
CA ARG A 334 -8.85 -19.42 20.59
C ARG A 334 -7.69 -19.27 21.58
N ASN A 335 -7.06 -20.39 21.97
CA ASN A 335 -5.99 -20.44 22.98
C ASN A 335 -4.83 -19.43 22.73
N ASP A 336 -4.58 -19.02 21.48
CA ASP A 336 -3.54 -18.03 21.13
C ASP A 336 -3.93 -16.55 21.30
N CYS A 337 -5.19 -16.26 21.67
CA CYS A 337 -5.75 -14.91 21.76
C CYS A 337 -6.28 -14.66 23.16
N GLU A 338 -5.47 -13.98 23.96
CA GLU A 338 -5.81 -13.61 25.32
C GLU A 338 -6.36 -12.19 25.37
N ARG A 339 -7.13 -11.89 26.41
CA ARG A 339 -7.48 -10.50 26.71
C ARG A 339 -6.18 -9.73 26.93
N ALA A 340 -6.09 -8.51 26.40
CA ALA A 340 -5.00 -7.62 26.75
C ALA A 340 -4.94 -7.53 28.28
N PRO A 341 -3.72 -7.61 28.86
CA PRO A 341 -3.59 -7.44 30.30
C PRO A 341 -4.29 -6.15 30.70
N ALA A 342 -4.93 -6.16 31.88
CA ALA A 342 -5.48 -4.95 32.50
C ALA A 342 -4.45 -3.82 32.33
N PRO A 343 -4.90 -2.60 31.98
CA PRO A 343 -4.02 -1.56 31.45
C PRO A 343 -2.81 -1.54 32.36
N PRO A 344 -1.58 -1.80 31.85
CA PRO A 344 -0.47 -1.73 32.76
C PRO A 344 -0.53 -0.30 33.27
N ILE A 345 -0.65 -0.14 34.59
CA ILE A 345 -0.28 1.08 35.30
C ILE A 345 1.19 1.27 34.99
N ASP A 346 1.45 1.75 33.78
CA ASP A 346 2.73 1.93 33.13
C ASP A 346 3.78 0.92 33.63
N THR A 347 3.47 -0.38 33.77
CA THR A 347 4.19 -1.25 34.73
C THR A 347 5.68 -1.37 34.42
N ALA A 348 6.04 -1.18 33.14
CA ALA A 348 7.44 -1.03 32.74
C ALA A 348 8.04 0.31 33.15
N VAL A 349 7.36 1.45 32.98
CA VAL A 349 7.83 2.76 33.51
C VAL A 349 7.80 2.76 35.03
N THR A 350 6.85 2.10 35.69
CA THR A 350 6.76 1.94 37.14
C THR A 350 7.95 1.11 37.65
N LYS A 351 8.26 -0.03 37.03
CA LYS A 351 9.49 -0.81 37.32
C LYS A 351 10.76 -0.03 36.98
N CYS A 352 10.77 0.71 35.88
CA CYS A 352 11.89 1.54 35.46
C CYS A 352 12.12 2.71 36.42
N ARG A 353 11.04 3.36 36.90
CA ARG A 353 11.07 4.42 37.91
C ARG A 353 11.63 3.93 39.23
N ARG A 354 11.36 2.66 39.60
CA ARG A 354 11.95 2.01 40.79
C ARG A 354 13.47 1.82 40.67
N SER A 355 14.04 1.92 39.47
CA SER A 355 15.49 1.97 39.23
C SER A 355 15.89 3.35 38.69
N PRO A 356 16.26 4.32 39.55
CA PRO A 356 16.59 5.68 39.15
C PRO A 356 17.60 5.76 38.00
N LEU A 357 18.63 4.90 38.03
CA LEU A 357 19.65 4.81 36.98
C LEU A 357 19.06 4.35 35.64
N HIS A 358 18.18 3.34 35.63
CA HIS A 358 17.56 2.85 34.40
C HIS A 358 16.63 3.91 33.80
N HIS A 359 15.81 4.56 34.62
CA HIS A 359 14.92 5.63 34.18
C HIS A 359 15.71 6.85 33.67
N TRP A 360 16.79 7.24 34.33
CA TRP A 360 17.68 8.31 33.86
C TRP A 360 18.30 7.97 32.50
N ARG A 361 18.80 6.74 32.31
CA ARG A 361 19.33 6.27 31.02
C ARG A 361 18.26 6.31 29.92
N ALA A 362 17.03 5.88 30.21
CA ALA A 362 15.92 5.95 29.26
C ALA A 362 15.60 7.40 28.86
N ARG A 363 15.50 8.32 29.83
CA ARG A 363 15.31 9.77 29.56
C ARG A 363 16.43 10.34 28.68
N LYS A 364 17.69 10.03 29.00
CA LYS A 364 18.85 10.49 28.22
C LYS A 364 18.82 9.98 26.78
N ARG A 365 18.45 8.72 26.57
CA ARG A 365 18.32 8.10 25.23
C ARG A 365 17.16 8.69 24.42
N CYS A 366 16.06 9.05 25.08
CA CYS A 366 14.89 9.65 24.44
C CYS A 366 14.95 11.17 24.28
N TRP A 367 15.91 11.84 24.95
CA TRP A 367 16.12 13.29 24.88
C TRP A 367 16.26 13.87 23.47
N PRO A 368 16.79 13.16 22.45
CA PRO A 368 16.82 13.68 21.09
C PRO A 368 15.45 14.18 20.60
N ILE A 369 14.32 13.54 20.96
CA ILE A 369 12.95 13.99 20.62
C ILE A 369 12.72 15.44 21.06
N LYS A 370 13.26 15.84 22.21
CA LYS A 370 13.11 17.17 22.81
C LYS A 370 14.21 18.16 22.41
N SER A 371 15.28 17.73 21.75
CA SER A 371 16.43 18.59 21.43
C SER A 371 16.70 18.67 19.93
N HIS A 372 16.93 17.52 19.28
CA HIS A 372 17.36 17.45 17.88
C HIS A 372 16.23 17.72 16.87
N PHE A 373 14.98 17.75 17.33
CA PHE A 373 13.78 17.97 16.51
C PHE A 373 13.07 19.29 16.83
N SER A 374 13.77 20.27 17.43
CA SER A 374 13.17 21.54 17.87
C SER A 374 12.41 22.28 16.76
N ASN A 375 12.90 22.21 15.51
CA ASN A 375 12.24 22.79 14.33
C ASN A 375 10.88 22.14 13.98
N CYS A 376 10.55 20.99 14.56
CA CYS A 376 9.28 20.30 14.35
C CYS A 376 8.27 20.51 15.50
N HIS A 377 8.71 21.01 16.66
CA HIS A 377 7.88 21.03 17.88
C HIS A 377 6.58 21.84 17.75
N THR A 378 6.57 22.84 16.87
CA THR A 378 5.38 23.64 16.53
C THR A 378 4.39 22.87 15.66
N SER A 379 4.86 21.98 14.79
CA SER A 379 4.03 21.17 13.90
C SER A 379 3.58 19.84 14.53
N VAL A 380 4.44 19.23 15.35
CA VAL A 380 4.15 17.96 16.05
C VAL A 380 4.64 18.05 17.49
N HIS A 381 3.70 18.04 18.43
CA HIS A 381 4.03 18.19 19.84
C HIS A 381 4.84 16.98 20.40
N PRO A 382 6.05 17.19 20.96
CA PRO A 382 6.99 16.11 21.28
C PRO A 382 6.64 15.27 22.51
N HIS A 383 5.74 15.75 23.38
CA HIS A 383 5.57 15.20 24.74
C HIS A 383 5.10 13.74 24.77
N ARG A 384 4.10 13.37 23.95
CA ARG A 384 3.57 12.01 23.93
C ARG A 384 4.58 11.03 23.32
N TYR A 385 5.25 11.42 22.24
CA TYR A 385 6.34 10.65 21.65
C TYR A 385 7.51 10.43 22.61
N TYR A 386 7.91 11.46 23.37
CA TYR A 386 8.95 11.34 24.40
C TYR A 386 8.56 10.36 25.51
N LYS A 387 7.31 10.41 26.00
CA LYS A 387 6.79 9.45 26.98
C LYS A 387 6.75 8.02 26.43
N SER A 388 6.26 7.83 25.20
CA SER A 388 6.29 6.55 24.48
C SER A 388 7.70 5.98 24.39
N CYS A 389 8.67 6.80 23.96
CA CYS A 389 10.07 6.39 23.89
C CYS A 389 10.60 5.90 25.23
N ILE A 390 10.32 6.61 26.35
CA ILE A 390 10.76 6.17 27.68
C ILE A 390 10.13 4.82 28.01
N SER A 391 8.83 4.64 27.78
CA SER A 391 8.15 3.36 28.03
C SER A 391 8.76 2.22 27.23
N ASP A 392 9.08 2.46 25.95
CA ASP A 392 9.71 1.48 25.08
C ASP A 392 11.14 1.12 25.51
N VAL A 393 11.99 2.12 25.78
CA VAL A 393 13.38 1.92 26.21
C VAL A 393 13.46 1.28 27.59
N CYS A 394 12.57 1.63 28.51
CA CYS A 394 12.49 0.98 29.83
C CYS A 394 12.10 -0.51 29.73
N SER A 395 11.39 -0.88 28.66
CA SER A 395 10.94 -2.27 28.43
C SER A 395 11.93 -3.07 27.59
N CYS A 396 12.85 -2.38 26.92
CA CYS A 396 13.74 -2.95 25.93
C CYS A 396 15.11 -2.29 26.07
N GLN A 397 16.06 -3.05 26.64
CA GLN A 397 17.41 -2.55 26.83
C GLN A 397 18.18 -2.35 25.51
N SER A 398 17.70 -2.94 24.40
CA SER A 398 18.31 -2.78 23.07
C SER A 398 18.27 -1.34 22.54
N LYS A 399 19.27 -0.98 21.72
CA LYS A 399 19.30 0.26 20.93
C LYS A 399 18.20 0.33 19.87
N ARG A 400 17.60 -0.81 19.53
CA ARG A 400 16.51 -0.92 18.56
C ARG A 400 15.28 -0.10 18.96
N CYS A 401 14.86 -0.16 20.23
CA CYS A 401 13.60 0.44 20.68
C CYS A 401 13.67 1.97 20.78
N GLU A 402 14.85 2.50 21.15
CA GLU A 402 15.15 3.92 21.00
C GLU A 402 15.06 4.36 19.53
N CYS A 403 15.66 3.60 18.61
CA CYS A 403 15.59 3.89 17.19
C CYS A 403 14.14 3.88 16.66
N GLU A 404 13.35 2.86 16.98
CA GLU A 404 11.95 2.74 16.55
C GLU A 404 11.13 3.97 17.00
N ALA A 405 11.32 4.44 18.24
CA ALA A 405 10.64 5.62 18.76
C ALA A 405 11.10 6.93 18.10
N LEU A 406 12.42 7.09 17.86
CA LEU A 406 12.98 8.25 17.17
C LEU A 406 12.51 8.32 15.72
N LEU A 407 12.49 7.18 15.02
CA LEU A 407 11.95 7.05 13.66
C LEU A 407 10.47 7.44 13.59
N ALA A 408 9.66 6.99 14.54
CA ALA A 408 8.25 7.33 14.57
C ALA A 408 8.02 8.85 14.66
N TYR A 409 8.77 9.54 15.53
CA TYR A 409 8.66 11.00 15.63
C TYR A 409 9.23 11.71 14.40
N ALA A 410 10.35 11.24 13.85
CA ALA A 410 10.94 11.80 12.64
C ALA A 410 10.00 11.70 11.43
N ARG A 411 9.29 10.57 11.28
CA ARG A 411 8.27 10.39 10.25
C ARG A 411 7.07 11.31 10.46
N ALA A 412 6.62 11.48 11.71
CA ALA A 412 5.57 12.44 12.04
C ALA A 412 5.94 13.88 11.64
N CYS A 413 7.17 14.30 11.91
CA CYS A 413 7.67 15.61 11.51
C CYS A 413 7.71 15.80 9.99
N ARG A 414 8.22 14.80 9.26
CA ARG A 414 8.31 14.87 7.79
C ARG A 414 6.95 14.89 7.11
N ARG A 415 5.92 14.26 7.70
CA ARG A 415 4.54 14.39 7.22
C ARG A 415 4.04 15.83 7.27
N MET A 416 4.55 16.64 8.19
CA MET A 416 4.27 18.08 8.27
C MET A 416 5.17 18.92 7.34
N GLY A 417 5.96 18.29 6.47
CA GLY A 417 6.89 18.96 5.56
C GLY A 417 8.18 19.44 6.22
N VAL A 418 8.43 19.09 7.48
CA VAL A 418 9.64 19.53 8.21
C VAL A 418 10.83 18.62 7.90
N ASP A 419 11.91 19.18 7.35
CA ASP A 419 13.20 18.50 7.19
C ASP A 419 13.86 18.33 8.56
N VAL A 420 13.92 17.09 9.08
CA VAL A 420 14.47 16.78 10.39
C VAL A 420 15.80 16.05 10.27
N ARG A 421 16.84 16.56 10.94
CA ARG A 421 18.21 16.05 10.87
C ARG A 421 18.69 15.59 12.23
N TRP A 422 18.11 14.50 12.69
CA TRP A 422 18.40 13.90 14.00
C TRP A 422 19.49 12.80 13.94
N GLY A 423 19.82 12.39 12.73
CA GLY A 423 20.74 11.31 12.38
C GLY A 423 22.07 11.35 13.11
N ARG A 424 22.58 10.17 13.45
CA ARG A 424 23.95 9.97 13.96
C ARG A 424 24.73 9.08 13.00
N ARG A 425 26.06 9.08 13.12
CA ARG A 425 26.95 8.17 12.35
C ARG A 425 26.55 6.70 12.49
N ARG A 426 26.13 6.29 13.69
CA ARG A 426 25.57 4.96 13.95
C ARG A 426 24.18 5.13 14.57
N ALA A 427 23.16 4.84 13.79
CA ALA A 427 21.76 4.86 14.24
C ALA A 427 20.99 3.74 13.54
N CYS A 428 20.03 3.14 14.25
CA CYS A 428 19.10 2.20 13.64
C CYS A 428 19.72 0.98 12.94
N GLY A 429 20.89 0.52 13.40
CA GLY A 429 21.62 -0.58 12.78
C GLY A 429 22.39 -0.20 11.50
N VAL A 430 22.29 1.06 11.06
CA VAL A 430 23.05 1.61 9.92
C VAL A 430 24.30 2.31 10.43
N VAL A 431 25.43 2.05 9.75
CA VAL A 431 26.71 2.73 10.00
C VAL A 431 27.05 3.57 8.77
N CYS A 432 27.00 4.88 8.94
CA CYS A 432 27.32 5.85 7.91
C CYS A 432 28.81 6.23 7.95
N LYS A 433 29.46 6.20 6.79
CA LYS A 433 30.90 6.48 6.60
C LYS A 433 31.13 7.87 6.02
N GLY A 434 32.37 8.35 6.00
CA GLY A 434 32.73 9.61 5.34
C GLY A 434 32.02 10.84 5.92
N GLY A 435 31.78 10.86 7.24
CA GLY A 435 31.09 12.00 7.88
C GLY A 435 29.58 12.08 7.62
N SER A 436 29.00 11.18 6.81
CA SER A 436 27.56 11.09 6.63
C SER A 436 26.84 10.59 7.89
N VAL A 437 25.56 10.90 8.00
CA VAL A 437 24.69 10.52 9.11
C VAL A 437 23.44 9.80 8.61
N PHE A 438 22.86 8.97 9.46
CA PHE A 438 21.64 8.25 9.13
C PHE A 438 20.46 9.22 8.91
N ASP A 439 19.68 9.01 7.87
CA ASP A 439 18.46 9.73 7.58
C ASP A 439 17.42 8.70 7.12
N ASP A 440 16.23 8.70 7.71
CA ASP A 440 15.15 7.79 7.34
C ASP A 440 14.43 8.17 6.04
N CYS A 441 14.84 9.28 5.42
CA CYS A 441 14.32 9.81 4.17
C CYS A 441 15.43 10.48 3.35
N VAL A 442 16.35 9.67 2.81
CA VAL A 442 17.36 10.11 1.83
C VAL A 442 16.69 10.24 0.46
N PRO A 443 16.78 11.41 -0.21
CA PRO A 443 16.31 11.56 -1.58
C PRO A 443 16.98 10.54 -2.51
N ALA A 444 16.25 10.08 -3.54
CA ALA A 444 16.77 9.08 -4.49
C ALA A 444 18.07 9.53 -5.18
N CYS A 445 18.19 10.84 -5.43
CA CYS A 445 19.41 11.42 -5.97
C CYS A 445 20.25 12.02 -4.85
N LYS A 446 21.43 11.44 -4.69
CA LYS A 446 22.43 11.90 -3.73
C LYS A 446 22.90 13.29 -4.14
N LYS A 447 22.96 14.20 -3.17
CA LYS A 447 23.59 15.51 -3.36
C LYS A 447 25.11 15.38 -3.24
N THR A 448 25.80 15.57 -4.34
CA THR A 448 27.25 15.51 -4.48
C THR A 448 27.81 16.86 -4.91
N CYS A 449 29.14 16.99 -4.98
CA CYS A 449 29.77 18.19 -5.51
C CYS A 449 29.38 18.52 -6.96
N LYS A 450 29.00 17.51 -7.76
CA LYS A 450 28.62 17.70 -9.18
C LYS A 450 27.25 18.37 -9.33
N ASN A 451 26.32 18.13 -8.40
CA ASN A 451 24.95 18.64 -8.43
C ASN A 451 24.63 19.47 -7.17
N LYS A 452 25.64 20.20 -6.67
CA LYS A 452 25.58 20.94 -5.40
C LYS A 452 24.64 22.16 -5.45
N ASP A 453 24.51 22.75 -6.64
CA ASP A 453 23.71 23.95 -6.93
C ASP A 453 22.31 23.61 -7.42
N ASP A 454 22.19 22.58 -8.26
CA ASP A 454 20.92 21.99 -8.69
C ASP A 454 21.02 20.48 -8.46
N PRO A 455 20.49 19.93 -7.35
CA PRO A 455 20.46 18.50 -7.09
C PRO A 455 19.46 17.79 -8.02
N THR A 456 19.56 18.01 -9.33
CA THR A 456 18.72 17.44 -10.40
C THR A 456 17.24 17.41 -10.03
N ALA A 457 16.52 18.41 -10.49
CA ALA A 457 15.06 18.48 -10.48
C ALA A 457 14.34 17.17 -10.92
N ALA A 458 15.01 16.31 -11.70
CA ALA A 458 14.57 14.97 -12.08
C ALA A 458 14.22 14.01 -10.91
N CYS A 459 14.73 14.28 -9.70
CA CYS A 459 14.55 13.39 -8.55
C CYS A 459 13.81 14.00 -7.37
N ALA A 460 13.49 15.30 -7.43
CA ALA A 460 12.81 16.03 -6.36
C ALA A 460 11.44 15.40 -5.98
N ASN A 461 10.83 14.70 -6.95
CA ASN A 461 9.53 14.07 -6.82
C ASN A 461 9.58 12.55 -6.57
N GLN A 462 10.77 11.99 -6.32
CA GLN A 462 10.92 10.57 -6.02
C GLN A 462 10.87 10.34 -4.50
N HIS A 463 10.17 9.27 -4.11
CA HIS A 463 10.05 8.88 -2.71
C HIS A 463 11.43 8.59 -2.10
N CYS A 464 11.70 9.19 -0.95
CA CYS A 464 12.95 9.01 -0.22
C CYS A 464 13.04 7.63 0.45
N LEU A 465 14.26 7.23 0.81
CA LEU A 465 14.55 5.93 1.41
C LEU A 465 15.44 6.09 2.64
N PRO A 466 15.31 5.24 3.69
CA PRO A 466 16.25 5.24 4.79
C PRO A 466 17.68 4.93 4.32
N GLY A 467 18.67 5.71 4.74
CA GLY A 467 20.05 5.58 4.29
C GLY A 467 20.99 6.57 4.98
N CYS A 468 22.13 6.84 4.34
CA CYS A 468 23.12 7.80 4.82
C CYS A 468 23.09 9.07 3.96
N ARG A 469 23.02 10.23 4.61
CA ARG A 469 23.01 11.55 3.97
C ARG A 469 24.03 12.47 4.65
N CYS A 470 24.59 13.40 3.88
CA CYS A 470 25.43 14.44 4.46
C CYS A 470 24.62 15.41 5.34
N PRO A 471 25.21 15.93 6.43
CA PRO A 471 24.60 16.94 7.29
C PRO A 471 24.18 18.23 6.56
N ALA A 472 23.50 19.13 7.27
CA ALA A 472 23.15 20.46 6.75
C ALA A 472 24.38 21.25 6.30
N GLY A 473 24.24 21.92 5.14
CA GLY A 473 25.33 22.67 4.50
C GLY A 473 26.37 21.83 3.77
N GLN A 474 26.33 20.49 3.87
CA GLN A 474 27.33 19.60 3.28
C GLN A 474 26.79 18.81 2.07
N VAL A 475 27.71 18.38 1.23
CA VAL A 475 27.47 17.52 0.06
C VAL A 475 28.51 16.41 0.02
N TRP A 476 28.21 15.32 -0.68
CA TRP A 476 29.15 14.21 -0.82
C TRP A 476 30.22 14.52 -1.89
N ASP A 477 31.49 14.39 -1.54
CA ASP A 477 32.58 14.33 -2.52
C ASP A 477 32.84 12.86 -2.88
N ASP A 478 32.58 12.51 -4.14
CA ASP A 478 32.80 11.15 -4.65
C ASP A 478 34.29 10.79 -4.72
N ARG A 479 35.21 11.77 -4.73
CA ARG A 479 36.66 11.52 -4.83
C ARG A 479 37.23 11.10 -3.49
N GLU A 480 36.92 11.90 -2.47
CA GLU A 480 37.40 11.69 -1.09
C GLU A 480 36.49 10.76 -0.27
N ASN A 481 35.35 10.36 -0.84
CA ASN A 481 34.33 9.54 -0.18
C ASN A 481 33.88 10.10 1.18
N GLN A 482 33.70 11.42 1.25
CA GLN A 482 33.32 12.12 2.47
C GLN A 482 32.39 13.32 2.23
N CYS A 483 31.67 13.69 3.29
CA CYS A 483 30.86 14.90 3.32
C CYS A 483 31.77 16.11 3.56
N ILE A 484 31.69 17.08 2.66
CA ILE A 484 32.38 18.36 2.76
C ILE A 484 31.39 19.50 2.62
N PHE A 485 31.76 20.69 3.06
CA PHE A 485 30.92 21.86 2.82
C PHE A 485 30.82 22.17 1.33
N LYS A 486 29.65 22.67 0.91
CA LYS A 486 29.38 22.99 -0.50
C LYS A 486 30.45 23.89 -1.16
N TRP A 487 31.02 24.81 -0.40
CA TRP A 487 32.06 25.74 -0.86
C TRP A 487 33.45 25.09 -1.02
N MET A 488 33.68 23.93 -0.40
CA MET A 488 34.94 23.17 -0.53
C MET A 488 34.95 22.27 -1.78
N CYS A 489 33.85 22.19 -2.52
CA CYS A 489 33.79 21.38 -3.72
C CYS A 489 34.78 21.88 -4.78
N PRO A 490 35.45 20.95 -5.49
CA PRO A 490 36.41 21.30 -6.53
C PRO A 490 35.74 22.10 -7.65
N PRO A 491 36.50 22.96 -8.36
CA PRO A 491 35.99 23.60 -9.56
C PRO A 491 35.61 22.55 -10.62
N PRO A 492 34.58 22.82 -11.45
CA PRO A 492 34.22 21.93 -12.53
C PRO A 492 35.38 21.75 -13.52
N ILE A 493 35.57 20.52 -14.02
CA ILE A 493 36.68 20.15 -14.91
C ILE A 493 36.72 21.05 -16.17
N SER A 494 35.57 21.48 -16.68
CA SER A 494 35.48 22.42 -17.81
C SER A 494 36.23 23.74 -17.56
N LYS A 495 36.23 24.26 -16.32
CA LYS A 495 36.99 25.46 -15.95
C LYS A 495 38.49 25.22 -15.79
N LEU A 496 38.89 23.98 -15.52
CA LEU A 496 40.31 23.58 -15.46
C LEU A 496 40.89 23.40 -16.87
N GLU A 497 40.11 22.86 -17.80
CA GLU A 497 40.50 22.73 -19.22
C GLU A 497 40.61 24.09 -19.91
N GLU A 498 39.71 25.05 -19.64
CA GLU A 498 39.83 26.43 -20.14
C GLU A 498 41.07 27.15 -19.60
N ARG A 499 41.41 26.94 -18.32
CA ARG A 499 42.65 27.50 -17.73
C ARG A 499 43.90 26.84 -18.29
N SER A 500 43.89 25.53 -18.51
CA SER A 500 44.99 24.81 -19.16
C SER A 500 45.19 25.25 -20.62
N LYS A 501 44.10 25.47 -21.37
CA LYS A 501 44.15 26.01 -22.74
C LYS A 501 44.60 27.47 -22.80
N LYS A 502 44.26 28.30 -21.80
CA LYS A 502 44.78 29.68 -21.67
C LYS A 502 46.27 29.71 -21.32
N ASN A 503 46.73 28.83 -20.43
CA ASN A 503 48.14 28.76 -20.03
C ASN A 503 49.06 28.06 -21.05
N LYS A 504 48.51 27.37 -22.05
CA LYS A 504 49.26 26.87 -23.23
C LYS A 504 49.28 27.85 -24.41
N LYS A 505 48.61 29.01 -24.27
CA LYS A 505 48.55 30.09 -25.27
C LYS A 505 49.32 31.36 -24.85
N LEU A 506 49.91 31.35 -23.66
CA LEU A 506 51.13 32.11 -23.35
C LEU A 506 52.31 31.17 -23.52
#